data_AF-A0A8W8K1Y3-F1
#
_entry.id   AF-A0A8W8K1Y3-F1
#
_cell.length_a   1.000
_cell.length_b   1.000
_cell.length_c   1.000
_cell.angle_alpha   90.00
_cell.angle_beta   90.00
_cell.angle_gamma   90.00
#
_symmetry.space_group_name_H-M   'P 1'
#
loop_
_entity.id
_entity.type
_entity.pdbx_description
1 polymer ?
#
loop_
_entity_poly.entity_id
_entity_poly.type
_entity_poly.pdbx_seq_one_letter_code
_entity_poly.pdbx_strand_id
1 'polypeptide(L)'
;MEAKFILIAVIIPIIASQGINKVSLDDSVNNECGKSTKLSSGSQIQLTTNGKTEFGICGFLVNRIDNINTKCPYPGICARIDDSRMGSCQAKVAFTGKYFDKTPDSTQELSCYMKPKGAKFCTQAPALRVEVTEKPDVPKEEREYGFNITVYTQCFDNKEKLIVEYVEDEYQPPDLESAWRKNYIMGIVVAACICCVFLVIVVVMKCYYRNKPYAGIKEDR
;
A
#
# COMPACT_ATOMS: atom_id res chain seq x y z
N MET A 1 -53.52 -33.93 -28.92
CA MET A 1 -52.64 -32.74 -28.77
C MET A 1 -52.05 -32.81 -27.38
N GLU A 2 -50.83 -33.31 -27.26
CA GLU A 2 -50.13 -33.44 -25.97
C GLU A 2 -49.13 -32.29 -25.81
N ALA A 3 -49.36 -31.43 -24.83
CA ALA A 3 -48.44 -30.35 -24.48
C ALA A 3 -47.34 -30.91 -23.57
N LYS A 4 -46.12 -31.05 -24.12
CA LYS A 4 -44.92 -31.35 -23.34
C LYS A 4 -44.47 -30.08 -22.61
N PHE A 5 -44.65 -30.04 -21.29
CA PHE A 5 -44.01 -29.05 -20.43
C PHE A 5 -42.54 -29.43 -20.20
N ILE A 6 -41.62 -28.62 -20.73
CA ILE A 6 -40.18 -28.72 -20.45
C ILE A 6 -39.93 -27.96 -19.15
N LEU A 7 -39.61 -28.71 -18.08
CA LEU A 7 -39.22 -28.15 -16.79
C LEU A 7 -37.74 -27.76 -16.87
N ILE A 8 -37.43 -26.48 -17.08
CA ILE A 8 -36.07 -25.96 -17.04
C ILE A 8 -35.71 -25.75 -15.56
N ALA A 9 -34.96 -26.68 -14.99
CA ALA A 9 -34.35 -26.52 -13.68
C ALA A 9 -33.23 -25.47 -13.78
N VAL A 10 -33.52 -24.25 -13.32
CA VAL A 10 -32.51 -23.19 -13.16
C VAL A 10 -31.64 -23.57 -11.96
N ILE A 11 -30.50 -24.19 -12.24
CA ILE A 11 -29.44 -24.42 -11.25
C ILE A 11 -28.76 -23.07 -11.03
N ILE A 12 -29.22 -22.31 -10.04
CA ILE A 12 -28.49 -21.14 -9.54
C ILE A 12 -27.27 -21.71 -8.80
N PRO A 13 -26.03 -21.43 -9.24
CA PRO A 13 -24.87 -21.77 -8.44
C PRO A 13 -24.96 -20.91 -7.18
N ILE A 14 -25.26 -21.54 -6.05
CA ILE A 14 -25.07 -20.96 -4.72
C ILE A 14 -23.56 -20.83 -4.57
N ILE A 15 -23.00 -19.71 -5.05
CA ILE A 15 -21.69 -19.26 -4.62
C ILE A 15 -21.89 -18.91 -3.16
N ALA A 16 -21.60 -19.87 -2.28
CA ALA A 16 -21.40 -19.59 -0.88
C ALA A 16 -20.27 -18.57 -0.81
N SER A 17 -20.65 -17.29 -0.71
CA SER A 17 -19.76 -16.21 -0.30
C SER A 17 -19.30 -16.58 1.11
N GLN A 18 -18.24 -17.36 1.21
CA GLN A 18 -17.45 -17.45 2.43
C GLN A 18 -16.91 -16.05 2.65
N GLY A 19 -17.61 -15.29 3.49
CA GLY A 19 -17.19 -13.95 3.86
C GLY A 19 -15.74 -14.01 4.33
N ILE A 20 -14.90 -13.17 3.76
CA ILE A 20 -13.53 -13.02 4.23
C ILE A 20 -13.64 -12.50 5.67
N ASN A 21 -13.24 -13.31 6.64
CA ASN A 21 -13.21 -12.89 8.03
C ASN A 21 -12.20 -11.74 8.14
N LYS A 22 -12.67 -10.56 8.55
CA LYS A 22 -11.83 -9.38 8.78
C LYS A 22 -11.52 -9.26 10.25
N VAL A 23 -10.25 -9.08 10.57
CA VAL A 23 -9.75 -8.95 11.93
C VAL A 23 -9.00 -7.64 12.06
N SER A 24 -9.41 -6.82 13.03
CA SER A 24 -8.82 -5.50 13.26
C SER A 24 -7.76 -5.53 14.36
N LEU A 25 -6.64 -4.88 14.09
CA LEU A 25 -5.50 -4.72 15.01
C LEU A 25 -5.29 -3.25 15.42
N ASP A 26 -6.29 -2.40 15.24
CA ASP A 26 -6.31 -1.00 15.71
C ASP A 26 -6.93 -0.88 17.13
N ASP A 27 -7.11 0.34 17.62
CA ASP A 27 -7.78 0.63 18.90
C ASP A 27 -9.32 0.61 18.85
N SER A 28 -9.91 -0.04 17.84
CA SER A 28 -11.37 -0.16 17.76
C SER A 28 -11.94 -1.07 18.85
N VAL A 29 -13.25 -0.92 19.12
CA VAL A 29 -13.99 -1.73 20.10
C VAL A 29 -13.93 -3.24 19.79
N ASN A 30 -13.81 -3.60 18.50
CA ASN A 30 -13.72 -4.98 18.04
C ASN A 30 -12.28 -5.42 17.78
N ASN A 31 -11.30 -4.82 18.48
CA ASN A 31 -9.92 -5.24 18.31
C ASN A 31 -9.75 -6.71 18.70
N GLU A 32 -8.87 -7.39 17.98
CA GLU A 32 -8.49 -8.77 18.28
C GLU A 32 -7.03 -8.87 18.70
N CYS A 33 -6.53 -7.79 19.29
CA CYS A 33 -5.16 -7.75 19.75
C CYS A 33 -4.87 -8.86 20.78
N GLY A 34 -3.80 -9.61 20.57
CA GLY A 34 -3.42 -10.74 21.42
C GLY A 34 -4.27 -12.02 21.24
N LYS A 35 -5.28 -12.00 20.36
CA LYS A 35 -6.12 -13.18 20.10
C LYS A 35 -5.48 -14.12 19.07
N SER A 36 -6.13 -15.27 18.91
CA SER A 36 -5.75 -16.26 17.91
C SER A 36 -6.97 -16.82 17.21
N THR A 37 -6.77 -17.26 15.97
CA THR A 37 -7.79 -17.98 15.22
C THR A 37 -7.23 -19.25 14.59
N LYS A 38 -8.13 -20.10 14.14
CA LYS A 38 -7.80 -21.30 13.38
C LYS A 38 -8.19 -21.10 11.92
N LEU A 39 -7.30 -21.48 11.01
CA LEU A 39 -7.49 -21.34 9.58
C LEU A 39 -7.50 -22.72 8.92
N SER A 40 -8.65 -23.08 8.34
CA SER A 40 -8.81 -24.32 7.58
C SER A 40 -8.28 -24.18 6.16
N SER A 41 -8.05 -25.33 5.50
CA SER A 41 -7.61 -25.36 4.09
C SER A 41 -8.60 -24.64 3.17
N GLY A 42 -8.09 -23.73 2.35
CA GLY A 42 -8.88 -22.93 1.41
C GLY A 42 -9.55 -21.69 2.01
N SER A 43 -9.51 -21.52 3.33
CA SER A 43 -9.98 -20.32 4.00
C SER A 43 -8.92 -19.22 3.98
N GLN A 44 -9.40 -17.98 4.05
CA GLN A 44 -8.57 -16.79 4.18
C GLN A 44 -9.13 -15.86 5.25
N ILE A 45 -8.22 -15.15 5.90
CA ILE A 45 -8.52 -14.12 6.89
C ILE A 45 -7.80 -12.85 6.47
N GLN A 46 -8.45 -11.72 6.65
CA GLN A 46 -7.90 -10.41 6.32
C GLN A 46 -7.59 -9.67 7.62
N LEU A 47 -6.31 -9.40 7.86
CA LEU A 47 -5.84 -8.59 8.96
C LEU A 47 -5.77 -7.14 8.50
N THR A 48 -6.46 -6.25 9.21
CA THR A 48 -6.49 -4.83 8.90
C THR A 48 -6.07 -4.01 10.10
N THR A 49 -5.40 -2.89 9.84
CA THR A 49 -5.23 -1.84 10.85
C THR A 49 -5.24 -0.49 10.16
N ASN A 50 -5.79 0.50 10.87
CA ASN A 50 -5.70 1.90 10.48
C ASN A 50 -4.69 2.67 11.36
N GLY A 51 -3.85 1.95 12.10
CA GLY A 51 -2.89 2.49 13.05
C GLY A 51 -3.39 2.46 14.49
N LYS A 52 -2.67 3.14 15.38
CA LYS A 52 -3.11 3.47 16.75
C LYS A 52 -3.39 2.25 17.62
N THR A 53 -2.48 1.28 17.66
CA THR A 53 -2.62 0.15 18.60
C THR A 53 -2.75 0.66 20.04
N GLU A 54 -3.53 -0.05 20.87
CA GLU A 54 -3.86 0.40 22.23
C GLU A 54 -2.61 0.58 23.12
N PHE A 55 -1.64 -0.33 23.01
CA PHE A 55 -0.42 -0.36 23.85
C PHE A 55 0.88 -0.15 23.07
N GLY A 56 0.83 0.26 21.80
CA GLY A 56 2.01 0.38 20.94
C GLY A 56 2.55 -0.96 20.42
N ILE A 57 1.98 -2.09 20.84
CA ILE A 57 2.28 -3.41 20.29
C ILE A 57 0.98 -4.18 20.12
N CYS A 58 0.83 -4.85 18.98
CA CYS A 58 -0.32 -5.70 18.75
C CYS A 58 0.00 -6.91 17.88
N GLY A 59 -0.23 -8.11 18.43
CA GLY A 59 0.00 -9.38 17.74
C GLY A 59 -1.28 -10.18 17.54
N PHE A 60 -1.38 -10.90 16.43
CA PHE A 60 -2.45 -11.86 16.16
C PHE A 60 -1.87 -13.17 15.65
N LEU A 61 -2.35 -14.30 16.21
CA LEU A 61 -1.83 -15.63 15.90
C LEU A 61 -2.82 -16.41 15.03
N VAL A 62 -2.39 -16.81 13.84
CA VAL A 62 -3.17 -17.67 12.94
C VAL A 62 -2.60 -19.08 12.99
N ASN A 63 -3.40 -20.03 13.48
CA ASN A 63 -3.03 -21.44 13.54
C ASN A 63 -3.64 -22.18 12.36
N ARG A 64 -2.81 -22.87 11.58
CA ARG A 64 -3.32 -23.73 10.51
C ARG A 64 -3.97 -24.97 11.13
N ILE A 65 -5.15 -25.34 10.65
CA ILE A 65 -5.72 -26.66 10.91
C ILE A 65 -5.22 -27.58 9.81
N ASP A 66 -4.40 -28.56 10.19
CA ASP A 66 -4.02 -29.64 9.29
C ASP A 66 -5.26 -30.49 8.99
N ASN A 67 -5.77 -30.39 7.77
CA ASN A 67 -6.84 -31.25 7.32
C ASN A 67 -6.22 -32.56 6.82
N ILE A 68 -6.58 -33.66 7.49
CA ILE A 68 -6.10 -35.02 7.22
C ILE A 68 -6.45 -35.46 5.78
N ASN A 69 -7.44 -34.81 5.14
CA ASN A 69 -7.93 -35.13 3.80
C ASN A 69 -7.22 -34.40 2.64
N THR A 70 -6.32 -33.46 2.90
CA THR A 70 -5.61 -32.77 1.82
C THR A 70 -4.35 -33.54 1.41
N LYS A 71 -4.22 -33.88 0.12
CA LYS A 71 -3.01 -34.45 -0.51
C LYS A 71 -1.87 -33.42 -0.58
N CYS A 72 -1.63 -32.68 0.49
CA CYS A 72 -0.63 -31.65 0.54
C CYS A 72 0.63 -32.18 1.22
N PRO A 73 1.74 -32.42 0.48
CA PRO A 73 2.96 -32.97 1.07
C PRO A 73 3.63 -31.99 2.04
N TYR A 74 3.56 -30.68 1.76
CA TYR A 74 4.19 -29.64 2.58
C TYR A 74 3.20 -28.48 2.81
N PRO A 75 2.31 -28.60 3.81
CA PRO A 75 1.36 -27.55 4.11
C PRO A 75 2.06 -26.32 4.68
N GLY A 76 1.49 -25.15 4.40
CA GLY A 76 2.03 -23.85 4.73
C GLY A 76 0.98 -22.82 5.04
N ILE A 77 1.44 -21.72 5.63
CA ILE A 77 0.66 -20.51 5.86
C ILE A 77 1.40 -19.32 5.27
N CYS A 78 0.67 -18.47 4.56
CA CYS A 78 1.20 -17.32 3.87
C CYS A 78 0.44 -16.06 4.26
N ALA A 79 1.16 -14.96 4.39
CA ALA A 79 0.62 -13.61 4.46
C ALA A 79 0.99 -12.87 3.19
N ARG A 80 -0.01 -12.36 2.47
CA ARG A 80 0.19 -11.44 1.35
C ARG A 80 -0.26 -10.05 1.79
N ILE A 81 0.56 -9.05 1.53
CA ILE A 81 0.21 -7.66 1.80
C ILE A 81 -0.53 -7.11 0.59
N ASP A 82 -1.84 -6.94 0.72
CA ASP A 82 -2.69 -6.44 -0.37
C ASP A 82 -2.60 -4.91 -0.49
N ASP A 83 -2.47 -4.23 0.65
CA ASP A 83 -2.29 -2.79 0.71
C ASP A 83 -1.54 -2.38 1.98
N SER A 84 -0.82 -1.26 1.92
CA SER A 84 -0.13 -0.70 3.08
C SER A 84 0.09 0.79 2.93
N ARG A 85 0.04 1.48 4.07
CA ARG A 85 0.52 2.85 4.26
C ARG A 85 1.45 2.86 5.47
N MET A 86 2.71 3.23 5.29
CA MET A 86 3.73 3.26 6.35
C MET A 86 4.42 4.63 6.33
N GLY A 87 3.63 5.71 6.37
CA GLY A 87 4.04 7.05 5.92
C GLY A 87 5.21 7.69 6.67
N SER A 88 5.52 7.22 7.88
CA SER A 88 6.41 7.94 8.81
C SER A 88 7.44 7.06 9.53
N CYS A 89 7.59 5.78 9.16
CA CYS A 89 8.51 4.85 9.86
C CYS A 89 8.29 4.76 11.38
N GLN A 90 7.03 4.92 11.80
CA GLN A 90 6.62 4.90 13.21
C GLN A 90 6.09 3.54 13.64
N ALA A 91 5.96 2.60 12.72
CA ALA A 91 5.56 1.22 13.00
C ALA A 91 6.40 0.24 12.18
N LYS A 92 6.50 -0.98 12.70
CA LYS A 92 7.10 -2.14 12.04
C LYS A 92 6.08 -3.28 12.11
N VAL A 93 5.99 -4.07 11.03
CA VAL A 93 5.18 -5.29 11.02
C VAL A 93 6.08 -6.50 10.91
N ALA A 94 5.99 -7.43 11.85
CA ALA A 94 6.72 -8.68 11.86
C ALA A 94 5.81 -9.86 11.52
N PHE A 95 6.30 -10.76 10.68
CA PHE A 95 5.68 -12.03 10.33
C PHE A 95 6.55 -13.13 10.89
N THR A 96 6.07 -13.83 11.90
CA THR A 96 6.82 -14.88 12.57
C THR A 96 6.13 -16.22 12.41
N GLY A 97 6.77 -17.13 11.68
CA GLY A 97 6.41 -18.55 11.68
C GLY A 97 6.81 -19.20 13.00
N LYS A 98 5.83 -19.74 13.73
CA LYS A 98 6.00 -20.36 15.04
C LYS A 98 6.02 -21.89 14.93
N TYR A 99 7.14 -22.50 15.29
CA TYR A 99 7.25 -23.94 15.45
C TYR A 99 7.10 -24.28 16.94
N PHE A 100 6.25 -25.26 17.26
CA PHE A 100 6.03 -25.67 18.66
C PHE A 100 7.04 -26.73 19.13
N ASP A 101 7.71 -27.38 18.17
CA ASP A 101 8.61 -28.51 18.38
C ASP A 101 10.09 -28.15 18.16
N LYS A 102 10.38 -26.98 17.57
CA LYS A 102 11.73 -26.57 17.20
C LYS A 102 11.95 -25.08 17.37
N THR A 103 13.20 -24.71 17.65
CA THR A 103 13.71 -23.34 17.62
C THR A 103 14.89 -23.28 16.63
N PRO A 104 15.13 -22.17 15.93
CA PRO A 104 14.51 -20.85 16.07
C PRO A 104 13.22 -20.66 15.25
N ASP A 105 12.40 -19.69 15.66
CA ASP A 105 11.31 -19.17 14.85
C ASP A 105 11.84 -18.43 13.62
N SER A 106 11.07 -18.44 12.54
CA SER A 106 11.40 -17.69 11.33
C SER A 106 10.63 -16.37 11.29
N THR A 107 11.34 -15.25 11.44
CA THR A 107 10.75 -13.91 11.42
C THR A 107 11.19 -13.13 10.19
N GLN A 108 10.24 -12.50 9.51
CA GLN A 108 10.48 -11.47 8.50
C GLN A 108 9.84 -10.17 8.94
N GLU A 109 10.54 -9.07 8.71
CA GLU A 109 10.05 -7.74 9.05
C GLU A 109 9.72 -6.95 7.79
N LEU A 110 8.60 -6.25 7.81
CA LEU A 110 8.30 -5.14 6.92
C LEU A 110 8.74 -3.85 7.58
N SER A 111 9.70 -3.20 6.93
CA SER A 111 10.08 -1.83 7.25
C SER A 111 9.38 -0.86 6.31
N CYS A 112 9.28 0.40 6.73
CA CYS A 112 8.69 1.50 5.97
C CYS A 112 9.43 1.84 4.65
N TYR A 113 10.63 1.32 4.42
CA TYR A 113 11.36 1.49 3.15
C TYR A 113 11.02 0.41 2.12
N MET A 114 10.28 -0.63 2.52
CA MET A 114 9.83 -1.68 1.62
C MET A 114 8.48 -1.29 1.03
N LYS A 115 8.36 -1.32 -0.30
CA LYS A 115 7.06 -1.26 -0.97
C LYS A 115 6.43 -2.65 -0.85
N PRO A 116 5.40 -2.84 -0.02
CA PRO A 116 5.02 -4.19 0.35
C PRO A 116 3.78 -4.64 -0.44
N LYS A 117 3.21 -3.81 -1.32
CA LYS A 117 2.03 -4.20 -2.11
C LYS A 117 2.36 -5.41 -2.97
N GLY A 118 1.63 -6.49 -2.77
CA GLY A 118 1.86 -7.78 -3.42
C GLY A 118 2.99 -8.61 -2.82
N ALA A 119 3.75 -8.07 -1.87
CA ALA A 119 4.76 -8.85 -1.16
C ALA A 119 4.10 -9.98 -0.37
N LYS A 120 4.82 -11.09 -0.26
CA LYS A 120 4.30 -12.33 0.29
C LYS A 120 5.34 -12.99 1.18
N PHE A 121 4.92 -13.32 2.38
CA PHE A 121 5.68 -14.10 3.35
C PHE A 121 5.00 -15.45 3.53
N CYS A 122 5.75 -16.54 3.39
CA CYS A 122 5.23 -17.89 3.60
C CYS A 122 6.15 -18.71 4.49
N THR A 123 5.54 -19.53 5.34
CA THR A 123 6.23 -20.46 6.21
C THR A 123 5.49 -21.79 6.26
N GLN A 124 6.24 -22.87 6.49
CA GLN A 124 5.69 -24.21 6.75
C GLN A 124 5.36 -24.42 8.23
N ALA A 125 5.63 -23.41 9.08
CA ALA A 125 5.28 -23.42 10.48
C ALA A 125 3.77 -23.65 10.69
N PRO A 126 3.38 -24.39 11.75
CA PRO A 126 1.97 -24.65 12.05
C PRO A 126 1.18 -23.38 12.41
N ALA A 127 1.87 -22.32 12.83
CA ALA A 127 1.25 -21.03 13.12
C ALA A 127 2.05 -19.85 12.56
N LEU A 128 1.33 -18.77 12.22
CA LEU A 128 1.88 -17.49 11.80
C LEU A 128 1.42 -16.40 12.78
N ARG A 129 2.36 -15.74 13.42
CA ARG A 129 2.10 -14.52 14.20
C ARG A 129 2.35 -13.31 13.30
N VAL A 130 1.35 -12.44 13.18
CA VAL A 130 1.50 -11.12 12.59
C VAL A 130 1.49 -10.12 13.73
N GLU A 131 2.54 -9.34 13.86
CA GLU A 131 2.72 -8.38 14.94
C GLU A 131 3.07 -7.00 14.42
N VAL A 132 2.45 -5.99 15.01
CA VAL A 132 2.74 -4.59 14.77
C VAL A 132 3.38 -4.02 16.01
N THR A 133 4.48 -3.32 15.84
CA THR A 133 5.17 -2.61 16.92
C THR A 133 5.37 -1.17 16.52
N GLU A 134 4.87 -0.25 17.34
CA GLU A 134 4.94 1.19 17.15
C GLU A 134 6.15 1.76 17.91
N LYS A 135 6.74 2.84 17.40
CA LYS A 135 7.78 3.58 18.11
C LYS A 135 7.17 4.27 19.34
N PRO A 136 7.79 4.15 20.52
CA PRO A 136 7.26 4.73 21.75
C PRO A 136 7.29 6.27 21.74
N ASP A 137 8.26 6.86 21.03
CA ASP A 137 8.56 8.31 21.09
C ASP A 137 7.59 9.18 20.26
N VAL A 138 6.58 8.59 19.64
CA VAL A 138 5.66 9.28 18.74
C VAL A 138 4.27 9.32 19.36
N PRO A 139 3.63 10.49 19.51
CA PRO A 139 2.25 10.62 19.98
C PRO A 139 1.28 9.77 19.14
N LYS A 140 0.26 9.19 19.78
CA LYS A 140 -0.69 8.27 19.13
C LYS A 140 -1.45 8.94 17.97
N GLU A 141 -1.67 10.25 18.05
CA GLU A 141 -2.35 11.08 17.07
C GLU A 141 -1.54 11.25 15.78
N GLU A 142 -0.21 11.23 15.89
CA GLU A 142 0.74 11.41 14.79
C GLU A 142 1.10 10.08 14.10
N ARG A 143 0.62 8.94 14.63
CA ARG A 143 0.86 7.60 14.09
C ARG A 143 0.02 7.34 12.84
N GLU A 144 0.58 7.69 11.68
CA GLU A 144 -0.04 7.44 10.37
C GLU A 144 0.50 6.18 9.70
N TYR A 145 -0.12 5.04 10.00
CA TYR A 145 0.11 3.81 9.24
C TYR A 145 -1.18 3.00 9.08
N GLY A 146 -1.10 1.92 8.30
CA GLY A 146 -2.20 1.02 8.06
C GLY A 146 -1.78 -0.08 7.10
N PHE A 147 -2.46 -1.22 7.18
CA PHE A 147 -2.24 -2.29 6.23
C PHE A 147 -3.49 -3.12 6.06
N ASN A 148 -3.49 -3.85 4.96
CA ASN A 148 -4.43 -4.90 4.65
C ASN A 148 -3.63 -6.14 4.23
N ILE A 149 -3.64 -7.16 5.08
CA ILE A 149 -2.87 -8.39 4.90
C ILE A 149 -3.84 -9.56 4.82
N THR A 150 -3.83 -10.29 3.71
CA THR A 150 -4.56 -11.56 3.61
C THR A 150 -3.67 -12.72 4.05
N VAL A 151 -4.10 -13.45 5.06
CA VAL A 151 -3.46 -14.69 5.52
C VAL A 151 -4.28 -15.88 5.01
N TYR A 152 -3.59 -16.84 4.38
CA TYR A 152 -4.19 -18.00 3.75
C TYR A 152 -3.28 -19.23 3.87
N THR A 153 -3.87 -20.42 3.76
CA THR A 153 -3.11 -21.67 3.70
C THR A 153 -2.63 -21.93 2.27
N GLN A 154 -1.40 -22.41 2.10
CA GLN A 154 -0.87 -22.84 0.80
C GLN A 154 -0.21 -24.21 0.92
N CYS A 155 -0.26 -25.00 -0.16
CA CYS A 155 0.53 -26.21 -0.27
C CYS A 155 1.81 -25.94 -1.06
N PHE A 156 2.96 -26.38 -0.56
CA PHE A 156 4.25 -26.29 -1.25
C PHE A 156 4.67 -27.63 -1.84
N ASP A 157 5.52 -27.55 -2.85
CA ASP A 157 6.07 -28.72 -3.53
C ASP A 157 7.32 -29.29 -2.83
N ASN A 158 7.99 -28.51 -1.97
CA ASN A 158 9.24 -28.88 -1.31
C ASN A 158 9.21 -28.63 0.20
N LYS A 159 9.94 -29.47 0.96
CA LYS A 159 10.22 -29.29 2.39
C LYS A 159 11.20 -28.12 2.56
N GLU A 160 10.93 -27.23 3.51
CA GLU A 160 11.81 -26.09 3.88
C GLU A 160 11.87 -24.94 2.87
N LYS A 161 10.75 -24.27 2.64
CA LYS A 161 10.76 -22.96 1.96
C LYS A 161 10.14 -21.88 2.82
N LEU A 162 10.99 -21.07 3.45
CA LEU A 162 10.62 -19.69 3.74
C LEU A 162 10.57 -18.99 2.38
N ILE A 163 9.39 -18.51 1.97
CA ILE A 163 9.26 -17.76 0.72
C ILE A 163 9.00 -16.32 1.10
N VAL A 164 9.94 -15.45 0.74
CA VAL A 164 9.77 -14.01 0.80
C VAL A 164 9.82 -13.49 -0.63
N GLU A 165 8.65 -13.19 -1.18
CA GLU A 165 8.50 -12.60 -2.51
C GLU A 165 8.22 -11.12 -2.33
N TYR A 166 9.09 -10.27 -2.87
CA TYR A 166 8.83 -8.84 -3.01
C TYR A 166 8.44 -8.59 -4.46
N VAL A 167 7.38 -7.82 -4.68
CA VAL A 167 7.07 -7.32 -6.03
C VAL A 167 8.01 -6.16 -6.28
N GLU A 168 9.06 -6.38 -7.07
CA GLU A 168 9.87 -5.30 -7.62
C GLU A 168 9.02 -4.53 -8.63
N ASP A 169 8.50 -3.38 -8.21
CA ASP A 169 7.98 -2.40 -9.14
C ASP A 169 9.17 -1.67 -9.78
N GLU A 170 9.11 -1.40 -11.09
CA GLU A 170 10.03 -0.52 -11.82
C GLU A 170 9.90 0.92 -11.32
N TYR A 171 10.25 1.16 -10.06
CA TYR A 171 10.28 2.49 -9.51
C TYR A 171 11.51 3.21 -10.05
N GLN A 172 11.32 3.93 -11.15
CA GLN A 172 12.23 5.01 -11.49
C GLN A 172 11.98 6.15 -10.50
N PRO A 173 12.92 6.46 -9.60
CA PRO A 173 12.79 7.68 -8.80
C PRO A 173 12.61 8.85 -9.76
N PRO A 174 11.69 9.79 -9.47
CA PRO A 174 11.57 10.98 -10.31
C PRO A 174 12.94 11.66 -10.33
N ASP A 175 13.52 11.80 -11.52
CA ASP A 175 14.81 12.45 -11.71
C ASP A 175 14.63 13.94 -11.43
N LEU A 176 14.76 14.29 -10.15
CA LEU A 176 14.64 15.64 -9.62
C LEU A 176 15.62 16.56 -10.33
N GLU A 177 16.82 16.09 -10.66
CA GLU A 177 17.80 16.91 -11.37
C GLU A 177 17.33 17.28 -12.77
N SER A 178 16.73 16.33 -13.51
CA SER A 178 16.15 16.59 -14.83
C SER A 178 14.94 17.54 -14.76
N ALA A 179 14.09 17.42 -13.74
CA ALA A 179 12.93 18.26 -13.55
C ALA A 179 13.32 19.71 -13.21
N TRP A 180 14.31 19.89 -12.34
CA TRP A 180 14.89 21.20 -12.02
C TRP A 180 15.53 21.85 -13.24
N ARG A 181 16.30 21.11 -14.04
CA ARG A 181 16.89 21.64 -15.30
C ARG A 181 15.81 22.07 -16.30
N LYS A 182 14.75 21.28 -16.48
CA LYS A 182 13.64 21.64 -17.39
C LYS A 182 12.92 22.89 -16.93
N ASN A 183 12.60 23.01 -15.64
CA ASN A 183 11.95 24.19 -15.08
C ASN A 183 12.84 25.44 -15.17
N TYR A 184 14.14 25.30 -14.95
CA TYR A 184 15.11 26.38 -15.11
C TYR A 184 15.17 26.89 -16.56
N ILE A 185 15.25 25.98 -17.54
CA ILE A 185 15.24 26.32 -18.96
C ILE A 185 13.92 27.01 -19.34
N MET A 186 12.78 26.47 -18.88
CA MET A 186 11.46 27.05 -19.15
C MET A 186 11.35 28.47 -18.55
N GLY A 187 11.90 28.69 -17.35
CA GLY A 187 11.96 30.00 -16.72
C GLY A 187 12.77 31.02 -17.53
N ILE A 188 13.95 30.63 -18.04
CA ILE A 188 14.77 31.50 -18.90
C ILE A 188 14.02 31.86 -20.19
N VAL A 189 13.38 30.89 -20.84
CA VAL A 189 12.64 31.11 -22.08
C VAL A 189 11.49 32.10 -21.87
N VAL A 190 10.73 31.93 -20.79
CA VAL A 190 9.63 32.85 -20.45
C VAL A 190 10.15 34.26 -20.16
N ALA A 191 11.25 34.38 -19.40
CA ALA A 191 11.86 35.69 -19.11
C ALA A 191 12.34 36.41 -20.38
N ALA A 192 12.97 35.67 -21.31
CA ALA A 192 13.41 36.22 -22.59
C ALA A 192 12.23 36.72 -23.43
N CYS A 193 11.12 35.97 -23.48
CA CYS A 193 9.91 36.39 -24.18
C CYS A 193 9.30 37.67 -23.59
N ILE A 194 9.22 37.79 -22.26
CA ILE A 194 8.71 38.99 -21.58
C ILE A 194 9.59 40.21 -21.90
N CYS A 195 10.92 40.05 -21.86
CA CYS A 195 11.86 41.12 -22.22
C CYS A 195 11.69 41.58 -23.67
N CYS A 196 11.52 40.66 -24.63
CA CYS A 196 11.28 40.99 -26.02
C CYS A 196 9.98 41.80 -26.20
N VAL A 197 8.88 41.37 -25.57
CA VAL A 197 7.60 42.09 -25.64
C VAL A 197 7.72 43.49 -25.02
N PHE A 198 8.40 43.61 -23.88
CA PHE A 198 8.64 44.90 -23.24
C PHE A 198 9.44 45.85 -24.13
N LEU A 199 10.52 45.37 -24.76
CA LEU A 199 11.32 46.17 -25.70
C LEU A 199 10.51 46.63 -26.91
N VAL A 200 9.65 45.78 -27.46
CA VAL A 200 8.74 46.16 -28.56
C VAL A 200 7.81 47.29 -28.11
N ILE A 201 7.19 47.17 -26.93
CA ILE A 201 6.32 48.21 -26.38
C ILE A 201 7.07 49.55 -26.21
N VAL A 202 8.30 49.52 -25.69
CA VAL A 202 9.13 50.71 -25.51
C VAL A 202 9.47 51.37 -26.86
N VAL A 203 9.79 50.58 -27.88
CA VAL A 203 10.06 51.12 -29.23
C VAL A 203 8.80 51.71 -29.84
N VAL A 204 7.65 51.02 -29.77
CA VAL A 204 6.38 51.55 -30.28
C VAL A 204 6.01 52.84 -29.55
N MET A 205 6.13 52.90 -28.22
CA MET A 205 5.91 54.13 -27.45
C MET A 205 6.88 55.24 -27.89
N LYS A 206 8.19 54.97 -27.98
CA LYS A 206 9.17 55.97 -28.39
C LYS A 206 8.91 56.50 -29.79
N CYS A 207 8.53 55.64 -30.74
CA CYS A 207 8.12 56.03 -32.09
C CYS A 207 6.82 56.85 -32.06
N TYR A 208 5.81 56.42 -31.31
CA TYR A 208 4.53 57.13 -31.18
C TYR A 208 4.71 58.53 -30.55
N TYR A 209 5.51 58.66 -29.50
CA TYR A 209 5.80 59.95 -28.86
C TYR A 209 6.72 60.84 -29.72
N ARG A 210 7.69 60.29 -30.47
CA ARG A 210 8.47 61.08 -31.44
C ARG A 210 7.64 61.57 -32.62
N ASN A 211 6.59 60.85 -33.01
CA ASN A 211 5.76 61.20 -34.16
C ASN A 211 4.55 62.08 -33.80
N LYS A 212 4.40 62.51 -32.54
CA LYS A 212 3.47 63.57 -32.15
C LYS A 212 4.18 64.94 -32.11
N PRO A 213 3.87 65.87 -33.03
CA PRO A 213 4.53 67.17 -33.10
C PRO A 213 3.97 68.22 -32.12
N TYR A 214 3.60 67.85 -30.88
CA TYR A 214 3.06 68.82 -29.90
C TYR A 214 3.44 68.50 -28.44
N ALA A 215 4.62 68.96 -28.04
CA ALA A 215 4.82 69.64 -26.76
C ALA A 215 5.46 71.03 -27.00
N GLY A 216 5.09 71.65 -28.13
CA GLY A 216 5.23 73.08 -28.38
C GLY A 216 3.85 73.73 -28.25
N ILE A 217 3.29 73.73 -27.04
CA ILE A 217 2.33 74.78 -26.68
C ILE A 217 3.19 75.88 -26.08
N LYS A 218 3.37 76.95 -26.85
CA LYS A 218 3.96 78.19 -26.38
C LYS A 218 3.11 78.70 -25.22
N GLU A 219 3.79 79.02 -24.13
CA GLU A 219 3.37 80.04 -23.17
C GLU A 219 3.19 81.36 -23.94
N ASP A 220 1.99 81.93 -23.96
CA ASP A 220 1.75 83.37 -24.11
C ASP A 220 0.24 83.72 -24.04
N ARG A 221 -0.08 84.56 -23.03
CA ARG A 221 -1.28 85.39 -22.80
C ARG A 221 -2.63 84.75 -22.46
#